data_AF-A0A9X8YNB7-F1
#
_entry.id   AF-A0A9X8YNB7-F1
#
_cell.length_a   1.000
_cell.length_b   1.000
_cell.length_c   1.000
_cell.angle_alpha   90.00
_cell.angle_beta   90.00
_cell.angle_gamma   90.00
#
_symmetry.space_group_name_H-M   'P 1'
#
loop_
_entity.id
_entity.type
_entity.pdbx_description
1 polymer ?
#
loop_
_entity_poly.entity_id
_entity_poly.type
_entity_poly.pdbx_seq_one_letter_code
_entity_poly.pdbx_strand_id
1 'polypeptide(L)'
;VVKLVEGTQGIGVVLAETRQAAESVIDAFRGLNAHILVQEYVREAQGRDVRCLVVGGRVVAAIERQAKPGEFRSNLHRGGTARKV
;
A
#
# COMPACT_ATOMS: atom_id res chain seq x y z
N VAL A 1 3.04 -7.34 -4.32
CA VAL A 1 3.11 -5.85 -4.27
C VAL A 1 4.57 -5.44 -4.34
N VAL A 2 4.92 -4.56 -5.27
CA VAL A 2 6.26 -3.98 -5.39
C VAL A 2 6.20 -2.53 -4.88
N LYS A 3 7.10 -2.17 -3.97
CA LYS A 3 7.15 -0.84 -3.35
C LYS A 3 8.53 -0.23 -3.56
N LEU A 4 8.57 0.99 -4.07
CA LEU A 4 9.76 1.82 -4.07
C LEU A 4 9.92 2.46 -2.69
N VAL A 5 11.11 2.36 -2.13
CA VAL A 5 11.42 2.91 -0.79
C VAL A 5 11.55 4.43 -0.83
N GLU A 6 11.87 4.99 -2.00
CA GLU A 6 11.92 6.43 -2.24
C GLU A 6 10.56 6.94 -2.75
N GLY A 7 9.77 7.50 -1.84
CA GLY A 7 8.46 8.08 -2.18
C GLY A 7 7.57 8.31 -0.94
N THR A 8 6.63 9.25 -1.05
CA THR A 8 5.57 9.44 -0.04
C THR A 8 4.20 9.15 -0.67
N GLN A 9 3.15 9.03 0.16
CA GLN A 9 1.76 9.00 -0.30
C GLN A 9 1.36 7.85 -1.25
N GLY A 10 2.12 6.75 -1.30
CA GLY A 10 1.80 5.58 -2.13
C GLY A 10 2.19 5.72 -3.61
N ILE A 11 2.97 6.76 -3.94
CA ILE A 11 3.75 6.86 -5.17
C ILE A 11 4.79 5.73 -5.12
N GLY A 12 4.90 4.94 -6.20
CA GLY A 12 5.83 3.80 -6.25
C GLY A 12 5.33 2.49 -5.65
N VAL A 13 4.04 2.38 -5.32
CA VAL A 13 3.43 1.10 -4.88
C VAL A 13 2.59 0.52 -6.01
N VAL A 14 3.00 -0.64 -6.53
CA VAL A 14 2.39 -1.32 -7.68
C VAL A 14 1.95 -2.73 -7.31
N LEU A 15 0.74 -3.10 -7.74
CA LEU A 15 0.29 -4.49 -7.70
C LEU A 15 0.71 -5.17 -9.01
N ALA A 16 1.69 -6.06 -8.93
CA ALA A 16 2.02 -6.96 -10.03
C ALA A 16 1.21 -8.25 -9.84
N GLU A 17 0.29 -8.53 -10.77
CA GLU A 17 -0.60 -9.71 -10.71
C GLU A 17 0.07 -10.99 -11.20
N THR A 18 1.14 -10.85 -11.99
CA THR A 18 1.93 -11.97 -12.50
C THR A 18 3.38 -11.80 -12.13
N ARG A 19 4.11 -12.92 -12.11
CA ARG A 19 5.56 -12.92 -11.90
C ARG A 19 6.29 -12.06 -12.93
N GLN A 20 5.91 -12.18 -14.20
CA GLN A 20 6.47 -11.40 -15.30
C GLN A 20 6.23 -9.90 -15.09
N ALA A 21 5.04 -9.50 -14.64
CA ALA A 21 4.77 -8.09 -14.33
C ALA A 21 5.65 -7.59 -13.17
N ALA A 22 5.90 -8.41 -12.15
CA ALA A 22 6.78 -8.05 -11.05
C ALA A 22 8.23 -7.88 -11.52
N GLU A 23 8.72 -8.80 -12.34
CA GLU A 23 10.06 -8.75 -12.95
C GLU A 23 10.23 -7.49 -13.82
N SER A 24 9.29 -7.21 -14.72
CA SER A 24 9.31 -6.00 -15.55
C SER A 24 9.31 -4.71 -14.74
N VAL A 25 8.54 -4.65 -13.65
CA VAL A 25 8.52 -3.50 -12.74
C VAL A 25 9.88 -3.33 -12.07
N ILE A 26 10.47 -4.42 -11.55
CA ILE A 26 11.78 -4.38 -10.89
C ILE A 26 12.88 -3.92 -11.87
N ASP A 27 12.89 -4.45 -13.09
CA ASP A 27 13.88 -4.09 -14.11
C ASP A 27 13.76 -2.63 -14.54
N ALA A 28 12.53 -2.11 -14.67
CA ALA A 28 12.31 -0.69 -14.96
C ALA A 28 12.90 0.24 -13.88
N PHE A 29 12.91 -0.20 -12.62
CA PHE A 29 13.42 0.59 -11.50
C PHE A 29 14.90 0.36 -11.17
N ARG A 30 15.53 -0.71 -11.69
CA ARG A 30 16.98 -0.94 -11.54
C ARG A 30 17.83 0.19 -12.14
N GLY A 31 17.37 0.82 -13.22
CA GLY A 31 18.08 1.96 -13.84
C GLY A 31 18.08 3.24 -13.01
N LEU A 32 17.27 3.30 -11.93
CA LEU A 32 17.10 4.49 -11.09
C LEU A 32 17.83 4.39 -9.75
N ASN A 33 18.64 3.34 -9.51
CA ASN A 33 19.31 3.07 -8.23
C ASN A 33 18.37 3.08 -7.00
N ALA A 34 17.09 2.79 -7.21
CA ALA A 34 16.09 2.80 -6.15
C ALA A 34 16.08 1.49 -5.37
N HIS A 35 15.91 1.57 -4.05
CA HIS A 35 15.64 0.40 -3.23
C HIS A 35 14.19 -0.09 -3.42
N ILE A 36 14.02 -1.40 -3.56
CA ILE A 36 12.74 -2.04 -3.83
C ILE A 36 12.40 -3.02 -2.71
N LEU A 37 11.18 -2.93 -2.19
CA LEU A 37 10.58 -3.94 -1.30
C LEU A 37 9.52 -4.73 -2.07
N VAL A 38 9.71 -6.05 -2.13
CA VAL A 38 8.71 -6.98 -2.67
C VAL A 38 7.97 -7.61 -1.49
N GLN A 39 6.65 -7.56 -1.53
CA GLN A 39 5.78 -8.08 -0.47
C GLN A 39 4.65 -8.90 -1.07
N GLU A 40 4.20 -9.93 -0.35
CA GLU A 40 2.96 -10.66 -0.63
C GLU A 40 1.76 -9.71 -0.74
N TYR A 41 0.81 -10.04 -1.64
CA TYR A 41 -0.45 -9.33 -1.73
C TYR A 41 -1.53 -10.02 -0.88
N VAL A 42 -1.89 -9.39 0.22
CA VAL A 42 -2.94 -9.82 1.16
C VAL A 42 -4.32 -9.52 0.55
N ARG A 43 -4.79 -10.43 -0.32
CA ARG A 43 -6.01 -10.25 -1.12
C ARG A 43 -7.29 -10.29 -0.27
N GLU A 44 -7.29 -11.09 0.79
CA GLU A 44 -8.40 -11.25 1.74
C GLU A 44 -8.78 -9.95 2.46
N ALA A 45 -7.84 -9.00 2.53
CA ALA A 45 -8.11 -7.66 3.06
C ALA A 45 -9.12 -6.89 2.19
N GLN A 46 -9.27 -7.23 0.91
CA GLN A 46 -10.19 -6.58 -0.03
C GLN A 46 -10.01 -5.06 -0.09
N GLY A 47 -8.75 -4.62 -0.14
CA GLY A 47 -8.39 -3.20 -0.19
C GLY A 47 -8.70 -2.44 1.09
N ARG A 48 -8.81 -3.13 2.23
CA ARG A 48 -8.97 -2.52 3.55
C ARG A 48 -7.68 -2.53 4.34
N ASP A 49 -7.51 -1.54 5.20
CA ASP A 49 -6.52 -1.58 6.27
C ASP A 49 -7.06 -0.95 7.55
N VAL A 50 -6.50 -1.37 8.69
CA VAL A 50 -6.76 -0.75 9.99
C VAL A 50 -5.63 0.20 10.32
N ARG A 51 -5.99 1.46 10.59
CA ARG A 51 -5.04 2.49 10.99
C ARG A 51 -5.27 2.85 12.46
N CYS A 52 -4.26 2.56 13.27
CA CYS A 52 -4.23 2.89 14.69
C CYS A 52 -3.38 4.14 14.94
N LEU A 53 -3.86 5.05 15.79
CA LEU A 53 -3.08 6.17 16.32
C LEU A 53 -2.61 5.80 17.74
N VAL A 54 -1.30 5.78 17.94
CA VAL A 54 -0.68 5.40 19.21
C VAL A 54 -0.06 6.63 19.88
N VAL A 55 -0.39 6.86 21.15
CA VAL A 55 0.18 7.94 21.99
C VAL A 55 0.63 7.32 23.31
N GLY A 56 1.90 7.54 23.68
CA GLY A 56 2.47 6.98 24.92
C GLY A 56 2.40 5.45 25.01
N GLY A 57 2.54 4.75 23.88
CA GLY A 57 2.44 3.27 23.82
C GLY A 57 1.02 2.71 23.86
N ARG A 58 -0.02 3.55 23.88
CA ARG A 58 -1.43 3.12 23.89
C ARG A 58 -2.14 3.53 22.60
N VAL A 59 -2.98 2.64 22.05
CA VAL A 59 -3.87 2.97 20.93
C VAL A 59 -4.99 3.87 21.45
N VAL A 60 -5.06 5.11 20.97
CA VAL A 60 -6.06 6.11 21.39
C VAL A 60 -7.19 6.29 20.38
N ALA A 61 -6.97 5.89 19.13
CA ALA A 61 -7.97 5.88 18.08
C ALA A 61 -7.64 4.83 17.02
N ALA A 62 -8.67 4.27 16.38
CA ALA A 62 -8.53 3.39 15.23
C ALA A 62 -9.63 3.67 14.21
N ILE A 63 -9.28 3.52 12.93
CA ILE A 63 -10.21 3.56 11.81
C ILE A 63 -9.92 2.38 10.89
N GLU A 64 -10.95 1.85 10.26
CA GLU A 64 -10.80 0.99 9.08
C GLU A 64 -10.93 1.90 7.87
N ARG A 65 -9.97 1.81 6.95
CA ARG A 65 -10.03 2.51 5.67
C ARG A 65 -10.33 1.52 4.56
N GLN A 66 -11.15 1.93 3.61
CA GLN A 66 -11.56 1.13 2.46
C GLN A 66 -11.08 1.83 1.18
N ALA A 67 -10.38 1.08 0.32
CA ALA A 67 -10.03 1.55 -1.01
C ALA A 67 -11.27 1.71 -1.90
N LYS A 68 -11.21 2.67 -2.83
CA LYS A 68 -12.24 2.87 -3.85
C LYS A 68 -12.33 1.66 -4.80
N PRO A 69 -13.46 1.45 -5.50
CA PRO A 69 -13.58 0.40 -6.50
C PRO A 69 -12.42 0.42 -7.52
N GLY A 70 -11.86 -0.75 -7.81
CA GLY A 70 -10.72 -0.91 -8.74
C GLY A 70 -9.35 -0.50 -8.19
N GLU A 71 -9.24 -0.16 -6.89
CA GLU A 71 -7.98 0.20 -6.24
C GLU A 71 -7.76 -0.67 -4.99
N PHE A 72 -6.51 -1.05 -4.72
CA PHE A 72 -6.17 -1.84 -3.52
C PHE A 72 -5.60 -0.96 -2.40
N ARG A 73 -5.18 0.27 -2.71
CA ARG A 73 -4.65 1.24 -1.76
C ARG A 73 -5.78 2.04 -1.10
N SER A 74 -5.99 1.80 0.19
CA SER A 74 -7.01 2.41 1.06
C SER A 74 -6.69 3.83 1.54
N ASN A 75 -5.68 4.49 0.95
CA ASN A 75 -5.28 5.83 1.36
C ASN A 75 -6.42 6.86 1.20
N LEU A 76 -6.73 7.60 2.27
CA LEU A 76 -7.79 8.64 2.25
C LEU A 76 -7.52 9.72 1.20
N HIS A 77 -6.27 10.17 1.06
CA HIS A 77 -5.89 11.17 0.06
C HIS A 77 -6.01 10.66 -1.39
N ARG A 78 -6.18 9.35 -1.62
CA ARG A 78 -6.43 8.76 -2.95
C ARG A 78 -7.91 8.37 -3.16
N GLY A 79 -8.80 8.88 -2.31
CA GLY A 79 -10.24 8.64 -2.38
C GLY A 79 -10.72 7.41 -1.62
N GLY A 80 -9.91 6.88 -0.69
CA GLY A 80 -10.40 5.88 0.26
C GLY A 80 -11.38 6.49 1.27
N THR A 81 -12.31 5.66 1.76
CA THR A 81 -13.25 6.05 2.83
C THR A 81 -12.79 5.52 4.18
N ALA A 82 -13.30 6.08 5.28
CA ALA A 82 -12.99 5.64 6.63
C ALA A 82 -14.26 5.41 7.45
N ARG A 83 -14.21 4.41 8.33
CA ARG A 83 -15.19 4.20 9.40
C ARG A 83 -14.48 3.92 10.72
N LYS A 84 -15.14 4.28 11.83
CA LYS A 84 -14.63 4.01 13.17
C LYS A 84 -14.60 2.50 13.41
N VAL A 85 -13.55 2.04 14.09
CA VAL A 85 -13.44 0.70 14.70
C VAL A 85 -13.76 0.81 16.18
#